data_AF-E9GDC1-F1
#
_entry.id   AF-E9GDC1-F1
#
_cell.length_a   1.000
_cell.length_b   1.000
_cell.length_c   1.000
_cell.angle_alpha   90.00
_cell.angle_beta   90.00
_cell.angle_gamma   90.00
#
_symmetry.space_group_name_H-M   'P 1'
#
loop_
_entity.id
_entity.type
_entity.pdbx_description
1 polymer ?
#
loop_
_entity_poly.entity_id
_entity_poly.type
_entity_poly.pdbx_seq_one_letter_code
_entity_poly.pdbx_strand_id
1 'polypeptide(L)'
;MRLGLLRRNFHYFSTVAIISCCYVLLLRTSTKSGGDDDIHPGPHLSFSDVKTNELIIVERPGDIQVLPQSAPPVTEEYVDKSELIVAPRIKKIAKLPRIGPPSMDPNKTLNWLDLWSNDTFCNQFTVHLLEENLLPRALVSFPGSGNTWLRMLLMGVTGLYVDTIYPGDEFFISKAGSSYELKKDCNCSLLQKTHDLSLFSVVYNMAMANKSSEKRLNQEVEHFRGDGILVIRNPFKAILSYRNFAFGGNMAGLAPVEAFKQGIEPVKIGNRKISTWDQFISRSVASWEMLATVWIRELKRGGVVYYEKLRRDTGPQLLRMAEMLGIPDVNKDRLDCVLRHNQDNSFKRSESGPKNYPKNPFTESQHLLILKSIQSVQLALKERGLDPLPVELYDFYTPMYQYGHWNISSL
;
A
#
# COMPACT_ATOMS: atom_id res chain seq x y z
N MET A 1 -58.08 2.57 5.14
CA MET A 1 -57.42 1.35 5.67
C MET A 1 -56.56 0.75 4.57
N ARG A 2 -55.24 0.98 4.60
CA ARG A 2 -54.32 0.48 3.57
C ARG A 2 -53.05 -0.08 4.23
N LEU A 3 -52.67 -1.26 3.75
CA LEU A 3 -51.43 -1.97 4.01
C LEU A 3 -50.21 -1.08 3.82
N GLY A 4 -49.21 -1.23 4.70
CA GLY A 4 -47.93 -0.56 4.59
C GLY A 4 -46.94 -1.02 5.66
N LEU A 5 -46.54 -2.29 5.62
CA LEU A 5 -45.40 -2.81 6.37
C LEU A 5 -44.42 -3.48 5.39
N LEU A 6 -43.13 -3.34 5.66
CA LEU A 6 -41.95 -3.84 4.90
C LEU A 6 -41.47 -2.99 3.71
N ARG A 7 -40.65 -1.97 4.00
CA ARG A 7 -39.48 -1.59 3.18
C ARG A 7 -38.57 -0.64 3.95
N ARG A 8 -37.60 -1.17 4.70
CA ARG A 8 -36.40 -0.45 5.18
C ARG A 8 -35.37 -1.51 5.58
N ASN A 9 -34.59 -2.00 4.61
CA ASN A 9 -33.33 -2.74 4.80
C ASN A 9 -32.68 -3.10 3.43
N PHE A 10 -32.52 -2.14 2.52
CA PHE A 10 -31.93 -2.46 1.19
C PHE A 10 -30.98 -1.40 0.60
N HIS A 11 -30.52 -0.40 1.37
CA HIS A 11 -29.63 0.65 0.83
C HIS A 11 -28.15 0.58 1.26
N TYR A 12 -27.71 -0.43 2.01
CA TYR A 12 -26.33 -0.52 2.49
C TYR A 12 -25.35 -1.32 1.59
N PHE A 13 -25.79 -1.88 0.47
CA PHE A 13 -24.96 -2.77 -0.36
C PHE A 13 -24.37 -2.14 -1.63
N SER A 14 -24.58 -0.83 -1.88
CA SER A 14 -24.24 -0.23 -3.18
C SER A 14 -22.90 0.53 -3.21
N THR A 15 -22.44 1.15 -2.13
CA THR A 15 -21.27 2.05 -2.19
C THR A 15 -19.94 1.33 -2.30
N VAL A 16 -19.78 0.16 -1.66
CA VAL A 16 -18.61 -0.72 -1.85
C VAL A 16 -18.59 -1.35 -3.26
N ALA A 17 -19.77 -1.48 -3.89
CA ALA A 17 -19.91 -1.94 -5.27
C ALA A 17 -19.64 -0.83 -6.32
N ILE A 18 -19.76 0.45 -5.97
CA ILE A 18 -19.50 1.56 -6.90
C ILE A 18 -18.00 1.70 -7.21
N ILE A 19 -17.10 1.44 -6.26
CA ILE A 19 -15.64 1.41 -6.53
C ILE A 19 -15.28 0.23 -7.46
N SER A 20 -16.09 -0.84 -7.46
CA SER A 20 -16.00 -1.92 -8.44
C SER A 20 -16.52 -1.53 -9.83
N CYS A 21 -17.50 -0.61 -9.94
CA CYS A 21 -18.06 -0.18 -11.23
C CYS A 21 -17.08 0.62 -12.08
N CYS A 22 -16.16 1.39 -11.47
CA CYS A 22 -15.14 2.13 -12.21
C CYS A 22 -14.18 1.23 -13.01
N TYR A 23 -14.12 -0.08 -12.70
CA TYR A 23 -13.31 -1.05 -13.44
C TYR A 23 -13.92 -1.48 -14.78
N VAL A 24 -15.23 -1.24 -15.00
CA VAL A 24 -15.96 -1.74 -16.19
C VAL A 24 -16.09 -0.69 -17.30
N LEU A 25 -16.14 0.60 -16.97
CA LEU A 25 -16.33 1.65 -17.98
C LEU A 25 -15.07 1.99 -18.78
N LEU A 26 -13.88 1.81 -18.21
CA LEU A 26 -12.60 2.13 -18.87
C LEU A 26 -12.12 1.06 -19.87
N LEU A 27 -12.77 -0.11 -19.94
CA LEU A 27 -12.47 -1.16 -20.93
C LEU A 27 -13.43 -1.14 -22.14
N ARG A 28 -14.37 -0.19 -22.20
CA ARG A 28 -15.35 -0.11 -23.32
C ARG A 28 -15.15 1.05 -24.29
N THR A 29 -14.20 1.96 -24.07
CA THR A 29 -13.97 3.12 -24.97
C THR A 29 -12.76 2.99 -25.89
N SER A 30 -12.28 1.78 -26.15
CA SER A 30 -11.27 1.57 -27.20
C SER A 30 -11.57 0.30 -27.99
N THR A 31 -12.69 0.29 -28.71
CA THR A 31 -12.92 -0.48 -29.94
C THR A 31 -14.31 -0.12 -30.49
N LYS A 32 -14.35 0.78 -31.49
CA LYS A 32 -15.17 0.67 -32.71
C LYS A 32 -15.10 1.99 -33.51
N SER A 33 -14.39 1.92 -34.62
CA SER A 33 -14.59 2.74 -35.81
C SER A 33 -15.60 2.06 -36.73
N GLY A 34 -16.48 2.83 -37.37
CA GLY A 34 -17.00 2.53 -38.73
C GLY A 34 -18.51 2.49 -38.94
N GLY A 35 -18.98 3.32 -39.89
CA GLY A 35 -20.28 3.30 -40.62
C GLY A 35 -21.33 4.28 -40.06
N ASP A 36 -21.95 5.22 -40.77
CA ASP A 36 -22.13 5.48 -42.21
C ASP A 36 -22.34 7.00 -42.41
N ASP A 37 -21.99 7.51 -43.61
CA ASP A 37 -22.90 8.33 -44.44
C ASP A 37 -22.22 8.65 -45.80
N ASP A 38 -22.84 8.12 -46.86
CA ASP A 38 -22.55 8.35 -48.28
C ASP A 38 -22.91 9.77 -48.73
N ILE A 39 -22.17 10.32 -49.72
CA ILE A 39 -22.66 11.11 -50.89
C ILE A 39 -21.48 11.34 -51.88
N HIS A 40 -21.70 10.96 -53.14
CA HIS A 40 -20.89 11.20 -54.36
C HIS A 40 -21.46 12.40 -55.18
N PRO A 41 -20.92 12.89 -56.34
CA PRO A 41 -19.63 12.69 -57.05
C PRO A 41 -18.96 13.95 -57.73
N GLY A 42 -17.63 13.87 -57.99
CA GLY A 42 -16.86 14.45 -59.15
C GLY A 42 -16.52 15.97 -59.21
N PRO A 43 -15.67 16.45 -60.16
CA PRO A 43 -14.49 15.83 -60.82
C PRO A 43 -13.25 16.78 -60.97
N HIS A 44 -12.14 16.22 -61.50
CA HIS A 44 -10.97 16.85 -62.17
C HIS A 44 -9.99 17.76 -61.40
N LEU A 45 -8.71 17.32 -61.33
CA LEU A 45 -7.56 18.01 -61.97
C LEU A 45 -6.32 17.09 -61.96
N SER A 46 -5.77 16.90 -63.16
CA SER A 46 -4.53 16.18 -63.48
C SER A 46 -3.33 17.13 -63.50
N PHE A 47 -2.12 16.67 -63.16
CA PHE A 47 -0.90 16.87 -63.96
C PHE A 47 0.20 15.88 -63.53
N SER A 48 0.93 15.42 -64.54
CA SER A 48 2.05 14.47 -64.63
C SER A 48 3.36 15.03 -64.01
N ASP A 49 4.50 14.35 -63.79
CA ASP A 49 5.23 13.31 -64.54
C ASP A 49 6.29 12.57 -63.67
N VAL A 50 6.37 11.27 -63.94
CA VAL A 50 7.50 10.29 -64.00
C VAL A 50 8.94 10.77 -63.75
N LYS A 51 9.70 10.06 -62.88
CA LYS A 51 10.89 9.24 -63.25
C LYS A 51 11.55 8.49 -62.08
N THR A 52 11.89 7.24 -62.41
CA THR A 52 12.57 6.14 -61.71
C THR A 52 14.05 6.38 -61.40
N ASN A 53 14.57 5.84 -60.29
CA ASN A 53 15.70 4.90 -60.28
C ASN A 53 15.96 4.29 -58.89
N GLU A 54 16.24 2.99 -58.92
CA GLU A 54 16.46 2.03 -57.82
C GLU A 54 17.82 2.20 -57.12
N LEU A 55 17.97 1.62 -55.90
CA LEU A 55 18.88 0.49 -55.68
C LEU A 55 18.64 -0.21 -54.33
N ILE A 56 18.40 -1.52 -54.38
CA ILE A 56 18.39 -2.47 -53.27
C ILE A 56 19.79 -3.11 -53.21
N ILE A 57 20.37 -3.26 -52.01
CA ILE A 57 21.56 -4.09 -51.81
C ILE A 57 21.30 -5.12 -50.70
N VAL A 58 21.43 -6.39 -51.08
CA VAL A 58 21.53 -7.59 -50.23
C VAL A 58 22.85 -8.25 -50.60
N GLU A 59 23.74 -8.53 -49.64
CA GLU A 59 24.84 -9.49 -49.84
C GLU A 59 25.14 -10.31 -48.58
N ARG A 60 25.69 -11.51 -48.84
CA ARG A 60 25.86 -12.70 -47.99
C ARG A 60 27.36 -12.90 -47.59
N PRO A 61 27.72 -13.92 -46.76
CA PRO A 61 28.91 -13.91 -45.88
C PRO A 61 30.18 -14.50 -46.50
N GLY A 62 31.35 -14.12 -45.94
CA GLY A 62 32.66 -14.72 -46.24
C GLY A 62 33.73 -14.45 -45.17
N ASP A 63 34.26 -15.54 -44.62
CA ASP A 63 35.59 -15.85 -44.04
C ASP A 63 36.50 -14.75 -43.45
N ILE A 64 36.82 -14.89 -42.16
CA ILE A 64 37.89 -14.14 -41.46
C ILE A 64 39.09 -15.08 -41.25
N GLN A 65 40.23 -14.75 -41.85
CA GLN A 65 41.55 -15.32 -41.52
C GLN A 65 42.21 -14.49 -40.41
N VAL A 66 42.85 -15.20 -39.47
CA VAL A 66 43.62 -14.65 -38.34
C VAL A 66 45.10 -14.57 -38.72
N LEU A 67 45.72 -13.41 -38.51
CA LEU A 67 47.19 -13.26 -38.45
C LEU A 67 47.58 -12.43 -37.21
N PRO A 68 48.67 -12.78 -36.50
CA PRO A 68 49.03 -12.15 -35.23
C PRO A 68 49.91 -10.91 -35.46
N GLN A 69 49.61 -9.80 -34.77
CA GLN A 69 50.55 -8.69 -34.61
C GLN A 69 50.80 -8.39 -33.14
N SER A 70 52.08 -8.37 -32.79
CA SER A 70 52.70 -8.06 -31.52
C SER A 70 52.44 -6.61 -31.09
N ALA A 71 51.99 -6.41 -29.85
CA ALA A 71 51.89 -5.10 -29.22
C ALA A 71 53.17 -4.74 -28.43
N PRO A 72 53.59 -3.45 -28.41
CA PRO A 72 54.72 -2.97 -27.60
C PRO A 72 54.30 -2.73 -26.14
N PRO A 73 55.24 -2.61 -25.19
CA PRO A 73 54.93 -2.56 -23.77
C PRO A 73 54.34 -1.21 -23.37
N VAL A 74 53.18 -1.23 -22.74
CA VAL A 74 52.58 -0.08 -22.05
C VAL A 74 53.16 -0.05 -20.64
N THR A 75 53.85 1.04 -20.29
CA THR A 75 54.22 1.36 -18.92
C THR A 75 52.96 1.70 -18.14
N GLU A 76 52.56 0.82 -17.21
CA GLU A 76 51.49 1.10 -16.25
C GLU A 76 52.00 2.06 -15.17
N GLU A 77 51.53 3.30 -15.24
CA GLU A 77 51.61 4.23 -14.13
C GLU A 77 50.54 3.82 -13.10
N TYR A 78 50.97 3.21 -12.01
CA TYR A 78 50.11 2.75 -10.91
C TYR A 78 49.56 3.97 -10.15
N VAL A 79 48.42 4.50 -10.60
CA VAL A 79 47.66 5.50 -9.85
C VAL A 79 46.85 4.78 -8.79
N ASP A 80 47.33 4.81 -7.55
CA ASP A 80 46.59 4.42 -6.36
C ASP A 80 45.36 5.33 -6.21
N LYS A 81 44.22 4.89 -6.78
CA LYS A 81 42.89 5.44 -6.48
C LYS A 81 42.25 4.62 -5.36
N SER A 82 42.90 4.54 -4.21
CA SER A 82 42.22 4.35 -2.93
C SER A 82 41.52 5.65 -2.52
N GLU A 83 40.60 6.14 -3.37
CA GLU A 83 39.52 6.97 -2.84
C GLU A 83 38.69 6.06 -1.93
N LEU A 84 38.91 6.21 -0.61
CA LEU A 84 37.96 5.75 0.38
C LEU A 84 36.57 6.14 -0.12
N ILE A 85 35.75 5.15 -0.47
CA ILE A 85 34.31 5.34 -0.65
C ILE A 85 33.82 5.80 0.72
N VAL A 86 33.77 7.11 0.93
CA VAL A 86 33.16 7.71 2.11
C VAL A 86 31.72 7.25 2.07
N ALA A 87 31.38 6.31 2.95
CA ALA A 87 30.03 5.77 3.04
C ALA A 87 29.05 6.96 3.06
N PRO A 88 28.02 6.96 2.19
CA PRO A 88 27.13 8.10 2.09
C PRO A 88 26.57 8.44 3.47
N ARG A 89 26.66 9.73 3.85
CA ARG A 89 26.22 10.20 5.17
C ARG A 89 24.75 9.82 5.37
N ILE A 90 24.50 8.92 6.32
CA ILE A 90 23.15 8.46 6.64
C ILE A 90 22.30 9.67 7.10
N LYS A 91 21.27 9.99 6.32
CA LYS A 91 20.29 11.01 6.70
C LYS A 91 19.39 10.44 7.80
N LYS A 92 19.62 10.85 9.04
CA LYS A 92 18.78 10.45 10.18
C LYS A 92 17.36 10.97 10.01
N ILE A 93 16.38 10.14 10.39
CA ILE A 93 14.98 10.54 10.47
C ILE A 93 14.81 11.35 11.76
N ALA A 94 14.33 12.59 11.63
CA ALA A 94 14.02 13.41 12.80
C ALA A 94 12.63 13.04 13.37
N LYS A 95 12.33 13.45 14.60
CA LYS A 95 10.96 13.34 15.12
C LYS A 95 10.04 14.28 14.34
N LEU A 96 8.74 13.96 14.31
CA LEU A 96 7.75 14.93 13.82
C LEU A 96 7.72 16.14 14.75
N PRO A 97 7.48 17.35 14.22
CA PRO A 97 7.31 18.53 15.05
C PRO A 97 6.13 18.32 16.00
N ARG A 98 6.25 18.84 17.22
CA ARG A 98 5.12 18.86 18.15
C ARG A 98 3.97 19.61 17.50
N ILE A 99 2.79 19.03 17.59
CA ILE A 99 1.57 19.64 17.08
C ILE A 99 0.94 20.46 18.19
N GLY A 100 0.30 21.55 17.80
CA GLY A 100 -0.44 22.41 18.70
C GLY A 100 -1.48 21.63 19.54
N PRO A 101 -2.01 22.27 20.58
CA PRO A 101 -3.01 21.63 21.44
C PRO A 101 -4.24 21.19 20.62
N PRO A 102 -5.01 20.21 21.12
CA PRO A 102 -6.32 19.90 20.58
C PRO A 102 -7.20 21.14 20.47
N SER A 103 -8.10 21.18 19.48
CA SER A 103 -9.04 22.30 19.38
C SER A 103 -9.98 22.32 20.59
N MET A 104 -10.25 23.51 21.13
CA MET A 104 -11.18 23.71 22.24
C MET A 104 -12.65 23.85 21.79
N ASP A 105 -12.91 23.85 20.48
CA ASP A 105 -14.27 23.91 19.95
C ASP A 105 -15.04 22.61 20.30
N PRO A 106 -16.18 22.69 21.01
CA PRO A 106 -17.01 21.53 21.31
C PRO A 106 -17.44 20.76 20.06
N ASN A 107 -17.62 21.42 18.91
CA ASN A 107 -17.96 20.78 17.63
C ASN A 107 -16.79 19.98 17.04
N LYS A 108 -15.56 20.18 17.56
CA LYS A 108 -14.34 19.47 17.18
C LYS A 108 -13.94 18.39 18.20
N THR A 109 -14.82 18.12 19.16
CA THR A 109 -14.71 17.00 20.10
C THR A 109 -15.54 15.82 19.60
N LEU A 110 -14.86 14.72 19.28
CA LEU A 110 -15.46 13.49 18.77
C LEU A 110 -15.84 12.57 19.94
N ASN A 111 -16.88 12.97 20.68
CA ASN A 111 -17.42 12.18 21.80
C ASN A 111 -18.06 10.86 21.35
N TRP A 112 -18.45 10.75 20.08
CA TRP A 112 -19.20 9.61 19.56
C TRP A 112 -18.34 8.43 19.15
N LEU A 113 -17.00 8.55 19.12
CA LEU A 113 -16.11 7.44 18.72
C LEU A 113 -16.30 6.21 19.62
N ASP A 114 -16.82 6.41 20.85
CA ASP A 114 -17.26 5.35 21.76
C ASP A 114 -16.28 4.18 21.82
N LEU A 115 -14.97 4.51 21.80
CA LEU A 115 -13.90 3.51 21.78
C LEU A 115 -14.14 2.49 22.90
N TRP A 116 -14.62 2.99 24.04
CA TRP A 116 -14.84 2.26 25.27
C TRP A 116 -16.20 2.59 25.93
N SER A 117 -17.27 2.76 25.15
CA SER A 117 -18.60 3.15 25.68
C SER A 117 -19.12 2.25 26.81
N ASN A 118 -18.75 0.97 26.80
CA ASN A 118 -19.16 -0.01 27.81
C ASN A 118 -18.25 -0.05 29.06
N ASP A 119 -17.18 0.74 29.12
CA ASP A 119 -16.25 0.80 30.26
C ASP A 119 -16.47 2.11 31.02
N THR A 120 -16.90 1.99 32.28
CA THR A 120 -17.29 3.13 33.14
C THR A 120 -16.14 4.08 33.47
N PHE A 121 -14.90 3.62 33.36
CA PHE A 121 -13.72 4.46 33.57
C PHE A 121 -13.21 5.03 32.25
N CYS A 122 -13.12 4.20 31.21
CA CYS A 122 -12.51 4.62 29.95
C CYS A 122 -13.42 5.51 29.10
N ASN A 123 -14.74 5.42 29.25
CA ASN A 123 -15.69 6.23 28.47
C ASN A 123 -15.55 7.75 28.72
N GLN A 124 -14.83 8.18 29.75
CA GLN A 124 -14.52 9.60 30.00
C GLN A 124 -13.54 10.19 28.98
N PHE A 125 -12.78 9.36 28.26
CA PHE A 125 -11.75 9.81 27.35
C PHE A 125 -12.31 10.11 25.96
N THR A 126 -12.07 11.34 25.51
CA THR A 126 -12.54 11.88 24.24
C THR A 126 -11.43 11.87 23.18
N VAL A 127 -11.83 11.99 21.91
CA VAL A 127 -10.89 12.21 20.79
C VAL A 127 -11.18 13.58 20.20
N HIS A 128 -10.14 14.34 19.86
CA HIS A 128 -10.26 15.71 19.38
C HIS A 128 -9.66 15.86 17.99
N LEU A 129 -10.27 16.74 17.19
CA LEU A 129 -9.59 17.32 16.04
C LEU A 129 -8.59 18.37 16.50
N LEU A 130 -7.61 18.62 15.64
CA LEU A 130 -6.68 19.73 15.78
C LEU A 130 -7.26 21.00 15.17
N GLU A 131 -6.53 22.10 15.28
CA GLU A 131 -6.83 23.30 14.50
C GLU A 131 -6.72 23.06 12.99
N GLU A 132 -7.43 23.88 12.21
CA GLU A 132 -7.49 23.74 10.75
C GLU A 132 -6.19 24.18 10.06
N ASN A 133 -6.01 23.71 8.83
CA ASN A 133 -4.91 24.05 7.94
C ASN A 133 -3.53 23.64 8.45
N LEU A 134 -3.43 22.54 9.22
CA LEU A 134 -2.13 21.98 9.55
C LEU A 134 -1.47 21.34 8.32
N LEU A 135 -0.15 21.18 8.39
CA LEU A 135 0.55 20.41 7.40
C LEU A 135 0.21 18.91 7.59
N PRO A 136 -0.27 18.22 6.54
CA PRO A 136 -0.67 16.83 6.66
C PRO A 136 0.54 15.94 6.92
N ARG A 137 0.29 14.82 7.60
CA ARG A 137 1.31 13.82 7.98
C ARG A 137 0.76 12.43 7.70
N ALA A 138 1.56 11.54 7.14
CA ALA A 138 1.08 10.25 6.68
C ALA A 138 1.07 9.19 7.78
N LEU A 139 0.01 8.39 7.81
CA LEU A 139 0.08 7.02 8.33
C LEU A 139 0.09 6.09 7.14
N VAL A 140 1.27 5.64 6.71
CA VAL A 140 1.42 4.91 5.45
C VAL A 140 1.71 3.43 5.71
N SER A 141 1.02 2.57 4.95
CA SER A 141 1.38 1.16 4.88
C SER A 141 0.68 0.43 3.75
N PHE A 142 1.23 -0.72 3.38
CA PHE A 142 0.61 -1.61 2.41
C PHE A 142 -0.78 -2.07 2.89
N PRO A 143 -1.78 -2.23 2.00
CA PRO A 143 -3.09 -2.75 2.37
C PRO A 143 -3.00 -4.06 3.16
N GLY A 144 -3.87 -4.22 4.16
CA GLY A 144 -3.82 -5.38 5.04
C GLY A 144 -2.78 -5.31 6.16
N SER A 145 -2.05 -4.20 6.34
CA SER A 145 -1.06 -4.01 7.43
C SER A 145 -1.62 -3.50 8.76
N GLY A 146 -2.95 -3.61 8.98
CA GLY A 146 -3.55 -3.29 10.28
C GLY A 146 -3.87 -1.80 10.51
N ASN A 147 -3.99 -0.99 9.45
CA ASN A 147 -4.25 0.45 9.56
C ASN A 147 -5.44 0.82 10.43
N THR A 148 -6.59 0.16 10.26
CA THR A 148 -7.80 0.47 11.04
C THR A 148 -7.57 0.27 12.54
N TRP A 149 -6.97 -0.87 12.91
CA TRP A 149 -6.60 -1.15 14.29
C TRP A 149 -5.62 -0.11 14.82
N LEU A 150 -4.58 0.23 14.05
CA LEU A 150 -3.58 1.21 14.46
C LEU A 150 -4.15 2.63 14.61
N ARG A 151 -5.08 3.03 13.74
CA ARG A 151 -5.81 4.30 13.90
C ARG A 151 -6.54 4.34 15.25
N MET A 152 -7.22 3.26 15.63
CA MET A 152 -7.89 3.17 16.94
C MET A 152 -6.91 3.28 18.10
N LEU A 153 -5.78 2.56 18.03
CA LEU A 153 -4.75 2.63 19.08
C LEU A 153 -4.18 4.04 19.21
N LEU A 154 -3.84 4.69 18.08
CA LEU A 154 -3.30 6.04 18.07
C LEU A 154 -4.32 7.06 18.59
N MET A 155 -5.58 6.98 18.16
CA MET A 155 -6.63 7.87 18.67
C MET A 155 -6.89 7.68 20.17
N GLY A 156 -6.92 6.42 20.64
CA GLY A 156 -7.09 6.13 22.06
C GLY A 156 -5.94 6.67 22.91
N VAL A 157 -4.69 6.44 22.49
CA VAL A 157 -3.50 6.79 23.29
C VAL A 157 -3.18 8.28 23.23
N THR A 158 -3.42 8.94 22.10
CA THR A 158 -3.11 10.37 21.92
C THR A 158 -4.30 11.29 22.22
N GLY A 159 -5.53 10.78 22.14
CA GLY A 159 -6.73 11.61 22.16
C GLY A 159 -6.88 12.50 20.92
N LEU A 160 -6.10 12.28 19.87
CA LEU A 160 -6.14 13.07 18.63
C LEU A 160 -6.61 12.22 17.46
N TYR A 161 -7.50 12.79 16.65
CA TYR A 161 -8.10 12.10 15.52
C TYR A 161 -7.07 11.71 14.46
N VAL A 162 -7.19 10.48 13.94
CA VAL A 162 -6.39 10.00 12.80
C VAL A 162 -7.32 9.75 11.64
N ASP A 163 -7.07 10.43 10.53
CA ASP A 163 -7.91 10.50 9.35
C ASP A 163 -7.48 9.52 8.24
N THR A 164 -8.11 9.59 7.07
CA THR A 164 -7.76 8.83 5.86
C THR A 164 -7.98 9.65 4.59
N ILE A 165 -7.10 9.49 3.60
CA ILE A 165 -7.24 10.20 2.33
C ILE A 165 -8.38 9.66 1.44
N TYR A 166 -8.93 8.48 1.78
CA TYR A 166 -9.85 7.75 0.92
C TYR A 166 -11.30 8.17 1.17
N PRO A 167 -12.02 8.67 0.13
CA PRO A 167 -13.43 9.01 0.28
C PRO A 167 -14.27 7.80 0.68
N GLY A 168 -15.20 8.00 1.63
CA GLY A 168 -16.09 6.94 2.12
C GLY A 168 -15.53 6.07 3.24
N ASP A 169 -14.21 6.09 3.48
CA ASP A 169 -13.59 5.58 4.74
C ASP A 169 -13.73 6.60 5.90
N GLU A 170 -14.43 7.72 5.65
CA GLU A 170 -14.73 8.82 6.57
C GLU A 170 -15.78 8.43 7.61
N PHE A 171 -16.64 7.45 7.28
CA PHE A 171 -17.62 6.90 8.20
C PHE A 171 -16.96 5.85 9.09
N PHE A 172 -16.32 6.31 10.16
CA PHE A 172 -16.28 5.45 11.35
C PHE A 172 -17.72 5.36 11.83
N ILE A 173 -18.25 4.14 11.85
CA ILE A 173 -19.47 3.86 12.59
C ILE A 173 -18.97 3.48 13.98
N SER A 174 -19.34 4.27 14.97
CA SER A 174 -18.96 3.93 16.35
C SER A 174 -19.62 2.63 16.77
N LYS A 175 -19.13 2.04 17.87
CA LYS A 175 -19.80 0.85 18.46
C LYS A 175 -21.27 1.12 18.82
N ALA A 176 -21.64 2.38 19.03
CA ALA A 176 -23.02 2.80 19.27
C ALA A 176 -23.81 3.14 17.99
N GLY A 177 -23.24 2.95 16.80
CA GLY A 177 -23.95 3.14 15.52
C GLY A 177 -24.10 4.59 15.07
N SER A 178 -23.38 5.53 15.70
CA SER A 178 -23.37 6.94 15.27
C SER A 178 -22.36 7.16 14.14
N SER A 179 -22.72 8.05 13.21
CA SER A 179 -21.87 8.48 12.10
C SER A 179 -21.69 10.00 12.14
N TYR A 180 -20.46 10.48 11.99
CA TYR A 180 -20.17 11.90 11.83
C TYR A 180 -19.36 12.12 10.55
N GLU A 181 -19.73 13.13 9.77
CA GLU A 181 -19.06 13.48 8.53
C GLU A 181 -18.05 14.60 8.81
N LEU A 182 -16.77 14.31 8.60
CA LEU A 182 -15.69 15.27 8.77
C LEU A 182 -15.47 16.03 7.46
N LYS A 183 -15.20 17.34 7.58
CA LYS A 183 -14.78 18.14 6.43
C LYS A 183 -13.39 17.70 5.97
N LYS A 184 -13.35 17.00 4.84
CA LYS A 184 -12.15 16.34 4.28
C LYS A 184 -10.91 17.24 4.13
N ASP A 185 -11.11 18.52 3.85
CA ASP A 185 -10.01 19.46 3.57
C ASP A 185 -9.60 20.32 4.76
N CYS A 186 -10.07 20.00 5.98
CA CYS A 186 -9.74 20.78 7.17
C CYS A 186 -8.25 20.69 7.54
N ASN A 187 -7.54 19.62 7.11
CA ASN A 187 -6.21 19.24 7.59
C ASN A 187 -6.07 19.36 9.11
N CYS A 188 -7.05 18.81 9.83
CA CYS A 188 -7.23 18.95 11.27
C CYS A 188 -6.98 17.63 12.02
N SER A 189 -6.13 16.75 11.47
CA SER A 189 -5.87 15.41 11.99
C SER A 189 -4.40 15.17 12.36
N LEU A 190 -4.18 14.22 13.28
CA LEU A 190 -2.86 13.81 13.71
C LEU A 190 -2.10 13.15 12.57
N LEU A 191 -2.74 12.25 11.83
CA LEU A 191 -2.19 11.60 10.65
C LEU A 191 -3.32 11.37 9.65
N GLN A 192 -2.98 11.21 8.38
CA GLN A 192 -3.86 10.76 7.30
C GLN A 192 -3.39 9.40 6.81
N LYS A 193 -4.24 8.38 6.98
CA LYS A 193 -4.01 7.03 6.46
C LYS A 193 -3.96 7.05 4.93
N THR A 194 -2.89 6.48 4.39
CA THR A 194 -2.73 6.17 2.97
C THR A 194 -2.10 4.79 2.73
N HIS A 195 -2.39 4.22 1.57
CA HIS A 195 -1.74 3.04 1.01
C HIS A 195 -0.86 3.39 -0.20
N ASP A 196 -0.29 4.59 -0.23
CA ASP A 196 0.59 5.12 -1.29
C ASP A 196 1.28 4.06 -2.15
N LEU A 197 1.27 4.22 -3.47
CA LEU A 197 1.88 3.28 -4.42
C LEU A 197 1.32 1.83 -4.41
N SER A 198 0.28 1.54 -3.62
CA SER A 198 -0.49 0.31 -3.78
C SER A 198 -1.29 0.32 -5.08
N LEU A 199 -1.69 -0.87 -5.57
CA LEU A 199 -2.66 -0.99 -6.68
C LEU A 199 -3.91 -0.13 -6.47
N PHE A 200 -4.35 0.03 -5.23
CA PHE A 200 -5.48 0.88 -4.89
C PHE A 200 -5.17 2.37 -5.15
N SER A 201 -4.02 2.86 -4.68
CA SER A 201 -3.55 4.23 -4.98
C SER A 201 -3.26 4.43 -6.47
N VAL A 202 -2.69 3.45 -7.17
CA VAL A 202 -2.45 3.54 -8.62
C VAL A 202 -3.77 3.65 -9.39
N VAL A 203 -4.79 2.84 -9.07
CA VAL A 203 -6.11 2.91 -9.71
C VAL A 203 -6.84 4.21 -9.35
N TYR A 204 -6.78 4.64 -8.09
CA TYR A 204 -7.33 5.92 -7.64
C TYR A 204 -6.68 7.10 -8.35
N ASN A 205 -5.35 7.11 -8.46
CA ASN A 205 -4.58 8.16 -9.14
C ASN A 205 -4.74 8.10 -10.67
N MET A 206 -4.94 6.91 -11.27
CA MET A 206 -5.25 6.77 -12.70
C MET A 206 -6.60 7.40 -13.07
N ALA A 207 -7.60 7.29 -12.20
CA ALA A 207 -8.90 7.96 -12.38
C ALA A 207 -8.80 9.50 -12.31
N MET A 208 -7.63 10.04 -11.93
CA MET A 208 -7.39 11.46 -11.66
C MET A 208 -6.22 12.07 -12.48
N ALA A 209 -5.60 11.37 -13.43
CA ALA A 209 -4.29 11.79 -13.96
C ALA A 209 -4.21 12.24 -15.44
N ASN A 210 -3.55 13.39 -15.61
CA ASN A 210 -3.00 13.98 -16.86
C ASN A 210 -1.50 14.38 -16.65
N LYS A 211 -0.65 13.51 -16.06
CA LYS A 211 0.78 13.81 -15.70
C LYS A 211 1.77 12.66 -15.96
N SER A 212 3.09 12.94 -16.08
CA SER A 212 4.19 11.97 -16.32
C SER A 212 4.44 10.98 -15.16
N SER A 213 5.16 9.88 -15.42
CA SER A 213 5.29 8.70 -14.53
C SER A 213 6.14 8.90 -13.27
N GLU A 214 7.29 9.58 -13.33
CA GLU A 214 8.18 9.77 -12.17
C GLU A 214 7.56 10.68 -11.11
N LYS A 215 6.91 11.77 -11.55
CA LYS A 215 6.16 12.68 -10.67
C LYS A 215 4.97 11.98 -9.98
N ARG A 216 4.48 10.85 -10.50
CA ARG A 216 3.44 10.03 -9.84
C ARG A 216 4.01 9.16 -8.71
N LEU A 217 5.26 8.71 -8.81
CA LEU A 217 5.86 7.78 -7.84
C LEU A 217 6.11 8.46 -6.49
N ASN A 218 6.51 9.73 -6.49
CA ASN A 218 6.80 10.45 -5.25
C ASN A 218 5.66 11.39 -4.84
N GLN A 219 4.52 11.37 -5.54
CA GLN A 219 3.48 12.37 -5.36
C GLN A 219 2.92 12.44 -3.93
N GLU A 220 2.62 11.30 -3.32
CA GLU A 220 2.09 11.30 -1.95
C GLU A 220 3.20 11.58 -0.93
N VAL A 221 4.39 11.02 -1.08
CA VAL A 221 5.55 11.39 -0.26
C VAL A 221 5.81 12.89 -0.26
N GLU A 222 5.76 13.53 -1.43
CA GLU A 222 5.88 14.98 -1.61
C GLU A 222 4.73 15.73 -0.95
N HIS A 223 3.49 15.25 -1.12
CA HIS A 223 2.30 15.81 -0.48
C HIS A 223 2.47 15.85 1.05
N PHE A 224 3.02 14.78 1.64
CA PHE A 224 3.33 14.70 3.07
C PHE A 224 4.71 15.25 3.43
N ARG A 225 5.49 15.76 2.47
CA ARG A 225 6.86 16.29 2.65
C ARG A 225 7.84 15.30 3.30
N GLY A 226 7.57 14.00 3.20
CA GLY A 226 8.29 12.94 3.89
C GLY A 226 8.03 12.89 5.41
N ASP A 227 6.90 13.43 5.88
CA ASP A 227 6.47 13.41 7.27
C ASP A 227 5.45 12.29 7.49
N GLY A 228 5.78 11.31 8.32
CA GLY A 228 4.83 10.26 8.64
C GLY A 228 5.38 9.09 9.43
N ILE A 229 4.48 8.14 9.67
CA ILE A 229 4.80 6.83 10.23
C ILE A 229 4.60 5.79 9.15
N LEU A 230 5.68 5.08 8.78
CA LEU A 230 5.63 3.92 7.90
C LEU A 230 5.44 2.66 8.73
N VAL A 231 4.35 1.92 8.47
CA VAL A 231 4.11 0.61 9.07
C VAL A 231 4.46 -0.48 8.07
N ILE A 232 5.37 -1.37 8.47
CA ILE A 232 5.75 -2.55 7.69
C ILE A 232 5.23 -3.79 8.41
N ARG A 233 4.53 -4.63 7.66
CA ARG A 233 4.02 -5.94 8.10
C ARG A 233 4.66 -7.04 7.26
N ASN A 234 4.76 -8.25 7.82
CA ASN A 234 5.05 -9.47 7.09
C ASN A 234 4.29 -9.50 5.74
N PRO A 235 4.99 -9.49 4.59
CA PRO A 235 4.36 -9.40 3.28
C PRO A 235 3.46 -10.61 2.98
N PHE A 236 3.80 -11.82 3.44
CA PHE A 236 2.94 -12.99 3.27
C PHE A 236 1.56 -12.74 3.90
N LYS A 237 1.53 -12.30 5.16
CA LYS A 237 0.29 -12.06 5.89
C LYS A 237 -0.43 -10.80 5.41
N ALA A 238 0.30 -9.76 5.00
CA ALA A 238 -0.30 -8.54 4.46
C ALA A 238 -1.01 -8.80 3.12
N ILE A 239 -0.39 -9.55 2.22
CA ILE A 239 -0.97 -9.92 0.91
C ILE A 239 -2.20 -10.81 1.09
N LEU A 240 -2.16 -11.81 1.98
CA LEU A 240 -3.34 -12.62 2.30
C LEU A 240 -4.47 -11.78 2.89
N SER A 241 -4.13 -10.87 3.80
CA SER A 241 -5.08 -9.92 4.39
C SER A 241 -5.72 -9.03 3.32
N TYR A 242 -4.93 -8.59 2.33
CA TYR A 242 -5.44 -7.77 1.23
C TYR A 242 -6.35 -8.55 0.27
N ARG A 243 -5.98 -9.79 -0.10
CA ARG A 243 -6.86 -10.66 -0.91
C ARG A 243 -8.19 -10.90 -0.21
N ASN A 244 -8.13 -11.14 1.10
CA ASN A 244 -9.33 -11.28 1.94
C ASN A 244 -10.19 -10.04 1.96
N PHE A 245 -9.59 -8.86 2.16
CA PHE A 245 -10.32 -7.60 2.07
C PHE A 245 -11.00 -7.43 0.71
N ALA A 246 -10.29 -7.69 -0.39
CA ALA A 246 -10.79 -7.48 -1.74
C ALA A 246 -12.02 -8.35 -2.10
N PHE A 247 -12.18 -9.52 -1.47
CA PHE A 247 -13.24 -10.47 -1.81
C PHE A 247 -14.10 -10.94 -0.62
N GLY A 248 -13.85 -10.43 0.58
CA GLY A 248 -14.56 -10.83 1.80
C GLY A 248 -15.79 -9.98 2.14
N GLY A 249 -16.09 -8.96 1.34
CA GLY A 249 -17.30 -8.13 1.47
C GLY A 249 -17.29 -7.08 2.58
N ASN A 250 -16.41 -7.19 3.58
CA ASN A 250 -16.20 -6.17 4.63
C ASN A 250 -14.76 -6.20 5.18
N MET A 251 -14.42 -5.30 6.12
CA MET A 251 -13.07 -5.15 6.66
C MET A 251 -12.52 -6.42 7.35
N ALA A 252 -13.38 -7.21 8.01
CA ALA A 252 -13.02 -8.46 8.68
C ALA A 252 -13.35 -9.72 7.86
N GLY A 253 -13.87 -9.55 6.65
CA GLY A 253 -14.37 -10.61 5.80
C GLY A 253 -13.28 -11.50 5.23
N LEU A 254 -13.66 -12.73 4.87
CA LEU A 254 -12.79 -13.72 4.27
C LEU A 254 -13.21 -13.97 2.82
N ALA A 255 -12.23 -13.98 1.93
CA ALA A 255 -12.41 -14.34 0.54
C ALA A 255 -12.80 -15.83 0.42
N PRO A 256 -13.58 -16.22 -0.60
CA PRO A 256 -13.83 -17.62 -0.89
C PRO A 256 -12.53 -18.35 -1.24
N VAL A 257 -12.47 -19.67 -1.01
CA VAL A 257 -11.27 -20.50 -1.25
C VAL A 257 -10.79 -20.39 -2.70
N GLU A 258 -11.72 -20.23 -3.63
CA GLU A 258 -11.50 -19.98 -5.06
C GLU A 258 -10.56 -18.81 -5.32
N ALA A 259 -10.58 -17.77 -4.47
CA ALA A 259 -9.77 -16.58 -4.64
C ALA A 259 -8.25 -16.85 -4.53
N PHE A 260 -7.86 -18.01 -3.99
CA PHE A 260 -6.48 -18.46 -3.80
C PHE A 260 -6.10 -19.62 -4.72
N LYS A 261 -6.99 -20.05 -5.63
CA LYS A 261 -6.70 -21.14 -6.57
C LYS A 261 -5.63 -20.69 -7.56
N GLN A 262 -4.64 -21.55 -7.75
CA GLN A 262 -3.62 -21.42 -8.79
C GLN A 262 -4.27 -21.64 -10.16
N GLY A 263 -3.69 -21.05 -11.20
CA GLY A 263 -4.13 -21.27 -12.58
C GLY A 263 -4.02 -20.04 -13.47
N ILE A 264 -3.98 -20.31 -14.77
CA ILE A 264 -3.91 -19.28 -15.83
C ILE A 264 -5.25 -18.59 -16.06
N GLU A 265 -6.36 -19.26 -15.70
CA GLU A 265 -7.69 -18.71 -15.89
C GLU A 265 -8.08 -17.77 -14.74
N PRO A 266 -8.56 -16.55 -15.06
CA PRO A 266 -9.02 -15.62 -14.05
C PRO A 266 -10.16 -16.22 -13.22
N VAL A 267 -10.08 -16.06 -11.89
CA VAL A 267 -11.06 -16.63 -10.97
C VAL A 267 -12.41 -15.93 -11.19
N LYS A 268 -13.50 -16.70 -11.16
CA LYS A 268 -14.87 -16.16 -11.20
C LYS A 268 -15.45 -16.20 -9.78
N ILE A 269 -15.86 -15.06 -9.26
CA ILE A 269 -16.60 -14.95 -7.99
C ILE A 269 -17.93 -14.26 -8.31
N GLY A 270 -19.03 -15.02 -8.23
CA GLY A 270 -20.32 -14.59 -8.78
C GLY A 270 -20.18 -14.25 -10.27
N ASN A 271 -20.68 -13.06 -10.66
CA ASN A 271 -20.61 -12.58 -12.05
C ASN A 271 -19.30 -11.85 -12.39
N ARG A 272 -18.34 -11.79 -11.46
CA ARG A 272 -17.11 -10.99 -11.63
C ARG A 272 -15.93 -11.89 -11.98
N LYS A 273 -15.22 -11.52 -13.05
CA LYS A 273 -13.91 -12.09 -13.42
C LYS A 273 -12.84 -11.30 -12.68
N ILE A 274 -12.04 -11.97 -11.86
CA ILE A 274 -11.01 -11.35 -11.01
C ILE A 274 -9.64 -11.89 -11.41
N SER A 275 -8.57 -11.12 -11.15
CA SER A 275 -7.22 -11.54 -11.53
C SER A 275 -6.86 -12.89 -10.91
N THR A 276 -6.03 -13.66 -11.63
CA THR A 276 -5.46 -14.90 -11.12
C THR A 276 -4.70 -14.65 -9.82
N TRP A 277 -4.46 -15.72 -9.07
CA TRP A 277 -3.67 -15.64 -7.85
C TRP A 277 -2.23 -15.19 -8.16
N ASP A 278 -1.59 -15.73 -9.20
CA ASP A 278 -0.25 -15.30 -9.64
C ASP A 278 -0.18 -13.81 -9.97
N GLN A 279 -1.11 -13.30 -10.79
CA GLN A 279 -1.15 -11.88 -11.15
C GLN A 279 -1.40 -10.99 -9.93
N PHE A 280 -2.17 -11.47 -8.95
CA PHE A 280 -2.39 -10.75 -7.71
C PHE A 280 -1.11 -10.71 -6.87
N ILE A 281 -0.42 -11.84 -6.73
CA ILE A 281 0.83 -11.96 -5.98
C ILE A 281 1.90 -11.06 -6.57
N SER A 282 2.22 -11.22 -7.85
CA SER A 282 3.31 -10.47 -8.49
C SER A 282 3.12 -8.96 -8.35
N ARG A 283 1.89 -8.47 -8.54
CA ARG A 283 1.57 -7.05 -8.35
C ARG A 283 1.60 -6.62 -6.87
N SER A 284 1.10 -7.46 -5.97
CA SER A 284 1.08 -7.14 -4.55
C SER A 284 2.49 -7.10 -3.94
N VAL A 285 3.37 -8.02 -4.35
CA VAL A 285 4.77 -8.02 -3.92
C VAL A 285 5.49 -6.78 -4.43
N ALA A 286 5.35 -6.46 -5.71
CA ALA A 286 5.94 -5.25 -6.29
C ALA A 286 5.44 -3.98 -5.58
N SER A 287 4.13 -3.86 -5.33
CA SER A 287 3.57 -2.72 -4.59
C SER A 287 4.04 -2.65 -3.13
N TRP A 288 4.15 -3.79 -2.43
CA TRP A 288 4.65 -3.82 -1.05
C TRP A 288 6.11 -3.37 -0.97
N GLU A 289 6.95 -3.89 -1.87
CA GLU A 289 8.36 -3.52 -1.96
C GLU A 289 8.54 -2.05 -2.31
N MET A 290 7.82 -1.59 -3.33
CA MET A 290 7.91 -0.21 -3.82
C MET A 290 7.47 0.79 -2.75
N LEU A 291 6.31 0.59 -2.12
CA LEU A 291 5.83 1.45 -1.03
C LEU A 291 6.87 1.52 0.09
N ALA A 292 7.31 0.36 0.59
CA ALA A 292 8.25 0.32 1.71
C ALA A 292 9.57 1.01 1.37
N THR A 293 10.18 0.67 0.23
CA THR A 293 11.50 1.20 -0.16
C THR A 293 11.46 2.71 -0.46
N VAL A 294 10.43 3.20 -1.15
CA VAL A 294 10.25 4.64 -1.42
C VAL A 294 10.09 5.40 -0.10
N TRP A 295 9.19 4.96 0.78
CA TRP A 295 9.00 5.65 2.05
C TRP A 295 10.21 5.56 2.97
N ILE A 296 10.90 4.43 3.05
CA ILE A 296 12.15 4.31 3.84
C ILE A 296 13.16 5.36 3.37
N ARG A 297 13.36 5.48 2.06
CA ARG A 297 14.37 6.37 1.46
C ARG A 297 13.99 7.84 1.55
N GLU A 298 12.71 8.16 1.49
CA GLU A 298 12.24 9.55 1.46
C GLU A 298 11.72 10.08 2.81
N LEU A 299 11.58 9.24 3.84
CA LEU A 299 11.13 9.69 5.16
C LEU A 299 12.13 10.70 5.74
N LYS A 300 11.62 11.88 6.10
CA LYS A 300 12.39 12.97 6.72
C LYS A 300 12.10 13.07 8.20
N ARG A 301 10.82 12.98 8.59
CA ARG A 301 10.37 13.08 9.99
C ARG A 301 9.34 12.00 10.34
N GLY A 302 9.44 11.47 11.56
CA GLY A 302 8.57 10.43 12.10
C GLY A 302 9.34 9.15 12.36
N GLY A 303 8.94 8.03 11.73
CA GLY A 303 9.67 6.77 11.88
C GLY A 303 9.03 5.54 11.24
N VAL A 304 9.71 4.40 11.42
CA VAL A 304 9.27 3.08 10.95
C VAL A 304 8.80 2.24 12.12
N VAL A 305 7.66 1.57 11.93
CA VAL A 305 7.00 0.68 12.90
C VAL A 305 6.80 -0.68 12.28
N TYR A 306 7.12 -1.74 13.03
CA TYR A 306 6.92 -3.12 12.60
C TYR A 306 5.66 -3.68 13.24
N TYR A 307 4.71 -4.10 12.41
CA TYR A 307 3.40 -4.61 12.85
C TYR A 307 3.54 -5.78 13.83
N GLU A 308 4.49 -6.68 13.58
CA GLU A 308 4.74 -7.86 14.42
C GLU A 308 5.23 -7.48 15.81
N LYS A 309 6.11 -6.47 15.91
CA LYS A 309 6.55 -5.92 17.21
C LYS A 309 5.41 -5.21 17.93
N LEU A 310 4.61 -4.41 17.21
CA LEU A 310 3.43 -3.75 17.76
C LEU A 310 2.39 -4.74 18.31
N ARG A 311 2.16 -5.87 17.63
CA ARG A 311 1.29 -6.94 18.14
C ARG A 311 1.87 -7.64 19.35
N ARG A 312 3.18 -7.89 19.36
CA ARG A 312 3.86 -8.61 20.43
C ARG A 312 3.91 -7.81 21.72
N ASP A 313 4.17 -6.51 21.62
CA ASP A 313 4.38 -5.63 22.76
C ASP A 313 3.78 -4.23 22.52
N THR A 314 2.45 -4.13 22.60
CA THR A 314 1.71 -2.94 22.14
C THR A 314 2.06 -1.67 22.91
N GLY A 315 2.13 -1.71 24.24
CA GLY A 315 2.32 -0.51 25.07
C GLY A 315 3.61 0.25 24.77
N PRO A 316 4.78 -0.39 24.89
CA PRO A 316 6.07 0.22 24.55
C PRO A 316 6.14 0.70 23.10
N GLN A 317 5.55 -0.05 22.15
CA GLN A 317 5.52 0.38 20.75
C GLN A 317 4.64 1.62 20.54
N LEU A 318 3.51 1.75 21.25
CA LEU A 318 2.68 2.97 21.21
C LEU A 318 3.39 4.18 21.81
N LEU A 319 4.13 4.00 22.91
CA LEU A 319 4.93 5.08 23.48
C LEU A 319 6.03 5.55 22.52
N ARG A 320 6.74 4.61 21.88
CA ARG A 320 7.73 4.91 20.84
C ARG A 320 7.10 5.66 19.66
N MET A 321 5.90 5.26 19.23
CA MET A 321 5.18 5.95 18.17
C MET A 321 4.76 7.37 18.57
N ALA A 322 4.27 7.56 19.81
CA ALA A 322 3.92 8.87 20.32
C ALA A 322 5.16 9.81 20.36
N GLU A 323 6.32 9.29 20.74
CA GLU A 323 7.58 10.02 20.68
C GLU A 323 7.96 10.42 19.24
N MET A 324 7.81 9.51 18.26
CA MET A 324 8.00 9.82 16.84
C MET A 324 7.06 10.91 16.33
N LEU A 325 5.85 10.98 16.90
CA LEU A 325 4.80 11.95 16.58
C LEU A 325 5.00 13.31 17.29
N GLY A 326 6.05 13.46 18.11
CA GLY A 326 6.29 14.68 18.88
C GLY A 326 5.38 14.81 20.11
N ILE A 327 4.88 13.69 20.65
CA ILE A 327 3.99 13.60 21.82
C ILE A 327 4.65 12.71 22.88
N PRO A 328 5.66 13.21 23.62
CA PRO A 328 6.37 12.39 24.61
C PRO A 328 5.53 12.10 25.87
N ASP A 329 4.62 13.01 26.23
CA ASP A 329 3.85 12.95 27.48
C ASP A 329 2.47 12.29 27.26
N VAL A 330 2.48 10.97 27.02
CA VAL A 330 1.25 10.19 26.90
C VAL A 330 0.57 10.05 28.26
N ASN A 331 -0.73 10.33 28.32
CA ASN A 331 -1.54 10.09 29.52
C ASN A 331 -1.60 8.59 29.83
N LYS A 332 -1.19 8.22 31.06
CA LYS A 332 -1.09 6.82 31.49
C LYS A 332 -2.45 6.12 31.52
N ASP A 333 -3.49 6.79 32.01
CA ASP A 333 -4.84 6.23 32.07
C ASP A 333 -5.40 5.93 30.66
N ARG A 334 -5.11 6.79 29.68
CA ARG A 334 -5.43 6.53 28.26
C ARG A 334 -4.69 5.31 27.74
N LEU A 335 -3.38 5.20 28.02
CA LEU A 335 -2.60 4.03 27.63
C LEU A 335 -3.18 2.75 28.25
N ASP A 336 -3.52 2.76 29.53
CA ASP A 336 -4.11 1.63 30.23
C ASP A 336 -5.47 1.23 29.64
N CYS A 337 -6.31 2.20 29.29
CA CYS A 337 -7.56 1.96 28.58
C CYS A 337 -7.33 1.32 27.20
N VAL A 338 -6.36 1.83 26.42
CA VAL A 338 -6.00 1.23 25.13
C VAL A 338 -5.55 -0.22 25.32
N LEU A 339 -4.68 -0.50 26.28
CA LEU A 339 -4.15 -1.85 26.51
C LEU A 339 -5.22 -2.82 26.99
N ARG A 340 -6.12 -2.38 27.89
CA ARG A 340 -7.24 -3.17 28.38
C ARG A 340 -8.18 -3.61 27.25
N HIS A 341 -8.42 -2.72 26.29
CA HIS A 341 -9.35 -2.96 25.18
C HIS A 341 -8.69 -3.38 23.86
N ASN A 342 -7.36 -3.52 23.82
CA ASN A 342 -6.61 -3.96 22.64
C ASN A 342 -6.98 -5.39 22.18
N GLN A 343 -7.58 -6.19 23.05
CA GLN A 343 -8.06 -7.53 22.72
C GLN A 343 -9.39 -7.55 21.96
N ASP A 344 -10.05 -6.40 21.78
CA ASP A 344 -11.25 -6.34 20.96
C ASP A 344 -10.95 -6.83 19.53
N ASN A 345 -11.60 -7.92 19.16
CA ASN A 345 -11.39 -8.63 17.90
C ASN A 345 -12.25 -8.07 16.76
N SER A 346 -12.97 -6.96 16.97
CA SER A 346 -13.85 -6.31 15.98
C SER A 346 -13.17 -6.04 14.62
N PHE A 347 -11.85 -5.85 14.59
CA PHE A 347 -11.06 -5.64 13.36
C PHE A 347 -10.19 -6.83 12.95
N LYS A 348 -10.23 -7.93 13.71
CA LYS A 348 -9.45 -9.15 13.41
C LYS A 348 -10.29 -10.10 12.58
N ARG A 349 -9.65 -10.70 11.58
CA ARG A 349 -10.24 -11.82 10.84
C ARG A 349 -10.08 -13.09 11.67
N SER A 350 -11.05 -14.00 11.57
CA SER A 350 -10.90 -15.34 12.12
C SER A 350 -9.65 -16.01 11.54
N GLU A 351 -8.71 -16.42 12.39
CA GLU A 351 -7.45 -17.04 11.98
C GLU A 351 -7.66 -18.48 11.45
N SER A 352 -8.75 -19.15 11.86
CA SER A 352 -9.07 -20.52 11.41
C SER A 352 -9.72 -20.58 10.03
N GLY A 353 -10.30 -19.48 9.56
CA GLY A 353 -11.01 -19.40 8.27
C GLY A 353 -12.17 -20.40 8.11
N PRO A 354 -12.85 -20.40 6.94
CA PRO A 354 -13.79 -21.45 6.58
C PRO A 354 -13.12 -22.83 6.49
N LYS A 355 -13.91 -23.92 6.55
CA LYS A 355 -13.41 -25.27 6.22
C LYS A 355 -12.76 -25.25 4.82
N ASN A 356 -11.62 -25.93 4.68
CA ASN A 356 -10.80 -26.03 3.45
C ASN A 356 -10.04 -24.76 3.04
N TYR A 357 -9.88 -23.80 3.94
CA TYR A 357 -9.01 -22.67 3.68
C TYR A 357 -7.53 -23.12 3.58
N PRO A 358 -6.76 -22.67 2.57
CA PRO A 358 -5.39 -23.13 2.38
C PRO A 358 -4.51 -22.70 3.56
N LYS A 359 -3.83 -23.66 4.20
CA LYS A 359 -2.86 -23.38 5.29
C LYS A 359 -1.69 -22.51 4.80
N ASN A 360 -1.21 -22.79 3.59
CA ASN A 360 -0.23 -21.99 2.87
C ASN A 360 -0.66 -21.97 1.38
N PRO A 361 -1.16 -20.83 0.85
CA PRO A 361 -1.56 -20.73 -0.55
C PRO A 361 -0.42 -20.34 -1.51
N PHE A 362 0.80 -20.16 -1.00
CA PHE A 362 1.93 -19.72 -1.81
C PHE A 362 2.64 -20.92 -2.46
N THR A 363 2.91 -20.82 -3.76
CA THR A 363 3.86 -21.73 -4.43
C THR A 363 5.29 -21.38 -4.04
N GLU A 364 6.24 -22.27 -4.32
CA GLU A 364 7.67 -22.03 -4.09
C GLU A 364 8.19 -20.80 -4.85
N SER A 365 7.79 -20.62 -6.11
CA SER A 365 8.18 -19.46 -6.92
C SER A 365 7.62 -18.14 -6.37
N GLN A 366 6.36 -18.14 -5.91
CA GLN A 366 5.75 -16.98 -5.24
C GLN A 366 6.45 -16.68 -3.92
N HIS A 367 6.85 -17.72 -3.20
CA HIS A 367 7.58 -17.59 -1.95
C HIS A 367 8.95 -16.93 -2.18
N LEU A 368 9.72 -17.41 -3.16
CA LEU A 368 11.01 -16.81 -3.55
C LEU A 368 10.87 -15.34 -3.97
N LEU A 369 9.80 -15.01 -4.69
CA LEU A 369 9.49 -13.63 -5.06
C LEU A 369 9.29 -12.74 -3.83
N ILE A 370 8.57 -13.23 -2.81
CA ILE A 370 8.35 -12.52 -1.55
C ILE A 370 9.66 -12.41 -0.74
N LEU A 371 10.49 -13.44 -0.70
CA LEU A 371 11.78 -13.38 -0.01
C LEU A 371 12.72 -12.35 -0.64
N LYS A 372 12.74 -12.27 -1.97
CA LYS A 372 13.52 -11.27 -2.70
C LYS A 372 13.08 -9.84 -2.35
N SER A 373 11.77 -9.59 -2.25
CA SER A 373 11.28 -8.27 -1.85
C SER A 373 11.63 -7.94 -0.39
N ILE A 374 11.58 -8.92 0.52
CA ILE A 374 12.04 -8.75 1.91
C ILE A 374 13.51 -8.32 1.94
N GLN A 375 14.37 -8.93 1.13
CA GLN A 375 15.78 -8.55 1.01
C GLN A 375 15.97 -7.11 0.49
N SER A 376 15.18 -6.71 -0.50
CA SER A 376 15.20 -5.35 -1.04
C SER A 376 14.83 -4.31 0.04
N VAL A 377 13.77 -4.57 0.82
CA VAL A 377 13.38 -3.70 1.94
C VAL A 377 14.42 -3.70 3.05
N GLN A 378 15.03 -4.85 3.36
CA GLN A 378 16.13 -4.96 4.32
C GLN A 378 17.33 -4.09 3.93
N LEU A 379 17.67 -4.06 2.64
CA LEU A 379 18.74 -3.22 2.11
C LEU A 379 18.40 -1.74 2.29
N ALA A 380 17.18 -1.31 1.94
CA ALA A 380 16.74 0.07 2.12
C ALA A 380 16.77 0.51 3.60
N LEU A 381 16.38 -0.36 4.54
CA LEU A 381 16.48 -0.08 5.98
C LEU A 381 17.95 0.10 6.41
N LYS A 382 18.83 -0.79 5.93
CA LYS A 382 20.27 -0.72 6.21
C LYS A 382 20.90 0.57 5.66
N GLU A 383 20.57 0.97 4.44
CA GLU A 383 21.00 2.23 3.80
C GLU A 383 20.62 3.45 4.66
N ARG A 384 19.49 3.39 5.37
CA ARG A 384 18.98 4.45 6.24
C ARG A 384 19.42 4.30 7.71
N GLY A 385 20.21 3.28 8.04
CA GLY A 385 20.64 2.99 9.41
C GLY A 385 19.49 2.66 10.36
N LEU A 386 18.44 2.03 9.85
CA LEU A 386 17.25 1.62 10.61
C LEU A 386 17.35 0.15 11.05
N ASP A 387 16.62 -0.18 12.12
CA ASP A 387 16.48 -1.56 12.59
C ASP A 387 16.04 -2.49 11.43
N PRO A 388 16.54 -3.72 11.35
CA PRO A 388 16.09 -4.68 10.35
C PRO A 388 14.61 -5.07 10.53
N LEU A 389 14.02 -5.66 9.48
CA LEU A 389 12.71 -6.31 9.60
C LEU A 389 12.80 -7.46 10.61
N PRO A 390 11.79 -7.66 11.47
CA PRO A 390 11.76 -8.77 12.42
C PRO A 390 11.32 -10.07 11.72
N VAL A 391 12.13 -10.56 10.79
CA VAL A 391 11.81 -11.74 9.97
C VAL A 391 11.65 -13.01 10.79
N GLU A 392 12.25 -13.06 11.98
CA GLU A 392 12.05 -14.12 12.97
C GLU A 392 10.61 -14.20 13.49
N LEU A 393 9.82 -13.13 13.34
CA LEU A 393 8.40 -13.09 13.71
C LEU A 393 7.47 -13.33 12.50
N TYR A 394 8.02 -13.58 11.31
CA TYR A 394 7.22 -13.68 10.09
C TYR A 394 6.75 -15.12 9.85
N ASP A 395 5.45 -15.33 9.98
CA ASP A 395 4.79 -16.51 9.40
C ASP A 395 5.19 -16.72 7.93
N PHE A 396 5.42 -17.98 7.55
CA PHE A 396 5.86 -18.39 6.22
C PHE A 396 7.24 -17.85 5.81
N TYR A 397 8.04 -17.26 6.70
CA TYR A 397 9.40 -16.91 6.33
C TYR A 397 10.31 -18.14 6.39
N THR A 398 10.99 -18.43 5.30
CA THR A 398 12.11 -19.39 5.25
C THR A 398 13.34 -18.74 4.65
N PRO A 399 14.52 -18.85 5.29
CA PRO A 399 15.76 -18.27 4.76
C PRO A 399 16.09 -18.76 3.35
N MET A 400 16.54 -17.86 2.46
CA MET A 400 16.76 -18.20 1.03
C MET A 400 17.77 -19.34 0.81
N TYR A 401 18.76 -19.52 1.68
CA TYR A 401 19.74 -20.61 1.53
C TYR A 401 19.10 -22.01 1.65
N GLN A 402 17.93 -22.13 2.29
CA GLN A 402 17.21 -23.40 2.40
C GLN A 402 16.60 -23.86 1.07
N TYR A 403 16.44 -22.95 0.10
CA TYR A 403 16.00 -23.29 -1.26
C TYR A 403 17.15 -23.75 -2.17
N GLY A 404 18.41 -23.57 -1.73
CA GLY A 404 19.60 -23.98 -2.48
C GLY A 404 20.07 -25.41 -2.18
N HIS A 405 19.48 -26.08 -1.18
CA HIS A 405 19.80 -27.46 -0.82
C HIS A 405 18.82 -28.45 -1.46
N TRP A 406 18.71 -28.41 -2.79
CA TRP A 406 18.22 -29.58 -3.53
C TRP A 406 19.35 -30.60 -3.58
N ASN A 407 19.09 -31.81 -3.06
CA ASN A 407 20.02 -32.93 -3.02
C ASN A 407 20.76 -33.09 -4.36
N ILE A 408 22.06 -32.85 -4.37
CA ILE A 408 22.97 -33.19 -5.48
C ILE A 408 23.08 -34.73 -5.64
N SER A 409 22.47 -35.50 -4.73
CA SER A 409 22.42 -36.96 -4.74
C SER A 409 21.32 -37.57 -5.62
N SER A 410 20.66 -36.79 -6.49
CA SER A 410 19.72 -37.31 -7.50
C SER A 410 20.00 -36.82 -8.93
N LEU A 411 21.27 -36.59 -9.26
CA LEU A 411 21.73 -36.54 -10.66
C LEU A 411 22.38 -37.87 -11.05
#